data_AF-Q8P424-F1
#
_entry.id   AF-Q8P424-F1
#
_cell.length_a   1.000
_cell.length_b   1.000
_cell.length_c   1.000
_cell.angle_alpha   90.00
_cell.angle_beta   90.00
_cell.angle_gamma   90.00
#
_symmetry.space_group_name_H-M   'P 1'
#
loop_
_entity.id
_entity.type
_entity.pdbx_description
1 polymer ?
#
loop_
_entity_poly.entity_id
_entity_poly.type
_entity_poly.pdbx_seq_one_letter_code
_entity_poly.pdbx_strand_id
1 'polypeptide(L)'
;MDLLPAAWLLGVVAGLRAMLAPALLSWAAALGHVHLAGTPLGWLGWRYTPWVVSLLALGELITDQLPNTPSRKVPVQFLTRLLSGALCGGAIGLQAGQWMLGAAAGVIGAVLGTYGGAAARAAVAQRLGRDRPAGLLEDGFALLLGGVALVLLP
;
A
#
# COMPACT_ATOMS: atom_id res chain seq x y z
N MET A 1 20.98 -2.23 6.45
CA MET A 1 19.86 -3.17 6.26
C MET A 1 19.26 -2.89 4.91
N ASP A 2 18.96 -3.92 4.12
CA ASP A 2 18.43 -3.74 2.77
C ASP A 2 16.99 -3.21 2.86
N LEU A 3 16.73 -2.04 2.29
CA LEU A 3 15.42 -1.37 2.33
C LEU A 3 14.45 -1.89 1.24
N LEU A 4 14.96 -2.69 0.29
CA LEU A 4 14.20 -3.22 -0.85
C LEU A 4 13.06 -4.17 -0.47
N PRO A 5 13.21 -5.07 0.54
CA PRO A 5 12.10 -5.91 0.99
C PRO A 5 10.94 -5.09 1.56
N ALA A 6 11.22 -4.03 2.34
CA ALA A 6 10.19 -3.13 2.86
C ALA A 6 9.49 -2.35 1.72
N ALA A 7 10.26 -1.86 0.75
CA ALA A 7 9.72 -1.19 -0.45
C ALA A 7 8.81 -2.13 -1.26
N TRP A 8 9.24 -3.38 -1.47
CA TRP A 8 8.44 -4.38 -2.17
C TRP A 8 7.17 -4.75 -1.41
N LEU A 9 7.26 -5.00 -0.10
CA LEU A 9 6.11 -5.34 0.74
C LEU A 9 5.07 -4.20 0.79
N LEU A 10 5.51 -2.95 0.97
CA LEU A 10 4.59 -1.80 0.87
C LEU A 10 4.00 -1.67 -0.53
N GLY A 11 4.74 -2.05 -1.58
CA GLY A 11 4.19 -2.25 -2.91
C GLY A 11 3.04 -3.27 -2.92
N VAL A 12 3.24 -4.46 -2.35
CA VAL A 12 2.18 -5.48 -2.23
C VAL A 12 0.95 -4.92 -1.50
N VAL A 13 1.16 -4.20 -0.40
CA VAL A 13 0.08 -3.53 0.34
C VAL A 13 -0.64 -2.52 -0.55
N ALA A 14 0.08 -1.71 -1.34
CA ALA A 14 -0.52 -0.78 -2.31
C ALA A 14 -1.35 -1.51 -3.38
N GLY A 15 -0.91 -2.71 -3.80
CA GLY A 15 -1.63 -3.58 -4.71
C GLY A 15 -2.95 -4.12 -4.14
N LEU A 16 -2.98 -4.40 -2.84
CA LEU A 16 -4.20 -4.81 -2.14
C LEU A 16 -5.11 -3.58 -1.90
N ARG A 17 -4.54 -2.48 -1.42
CA ARG A 17 -5.22 -1.23 -1.03
C ARG A 17 -4.36 -0.02 -1.37
N ALA A 18 -4.80 0.78 -2.34
CA ALA A 18 -4.01 1.84 -2.93
C ALA A 18 -3.63 2.93 -1.93
N MET A 19 -4.51 3.30 -1.00
CA MET A 19 -4.27 4.38 -0.04
C MET A 19 -3.71 3.87 1.29
N LEU A 20 -3.75 2.56 1.56
CA LEU A 20 -3.22 2.00 2.80
C LEU A 20 -1.70 2.14 2.89
N ALA A 21 -0.96 1.81 1.83
CA ALA A 21 0.49 1.93 1.82
C ALA A 21 0.99 3.38 2.04
N PRO A 22 0.44 4.41 1.36
CA PRO A 22 0.76 5.80 1.63
C PRO A 22 0.43 6.23 3.07
N ALA A 23 -0.67 5.73 3.64
CA ALA A 23 -1.03 6.04 5.02
C ALA A 23 0.02 5.49 6.00
N LEU A 24 0.41 4.22 5.84
CA LEU A 24 1.44 3.58 6.66
C LEU A 24 2.79 4.28 6.53
N LEU A 25 3.22 4.60 5.31
CA LEU A 25 4.47 5.32 5.06
C LEU A 25 4.44 6.72 5.68
N SER A 26 3.32 7.44 5.56
CA SER A 26 3.17 8.78 6.12
C SER A 26 3.28 8.75 7.65
N TRP A 27 2.64 7.76 8.30
CA TRP A 27 2.82 7.52 9.73
C TRP A 27 4.27 7.17 10.10
N ALA A 28 4.92 6.29 9.33
CA ALA A 28 6.32 5.94 9.56
C ALA A 28 7.25 7.16 9.45
N ALA A 29 7.01 8.03 8.47
CA ALA A 29 7.75 9.28 8.31
C ALA A 29 7.46 10.28 9.45
N ALA A 30 6.20 10.42 9.87
CA ALA A 30 5.81 11.33 10.96
C ALA A 30 6.34 10.88 12.33
N LEU A 31 6.49 9.57 12.54
CA LEU A 31 7.08 8.98 13.75
C LEU A 31 8.62 8.93 13.70
N GLY A 32 9.24 9.31 12.59
CA GLY A 32 10.70 9.36 12.44
C GLY A 32 11.37 8.05 12.03
N HIS A 33 10.61 7.00 11.73
CA HIS A 33 11.13 5.72 11.20
C HIS A 33 11.60 5.83 9.74
N VAL A 34 11.09 6.82 9.00
CA VAL A 34 11.54 7.11 7.63
C VAL A 34 11.97 8.56 7.54
N HIS A 35 13.25 8.79 7.24
CA HIS A 35 13.78 10.14 7.07
C HIS A 35 13.52 10.65 5.64
N LEU A 36 12.47 11.47 5.48
CA LEU A 36 12.12 12.12 4.21
C LEU A 36 12.38 13.63 4.21
N ALA A 37 12.79 14.21 5.34
CA ALA A 37 13.07 15.65 5.45
C ALA A 37 14.17 16.06 4.46
N GLY A 38 13.95 17.18 3.77
CA GLY A 38 14.87 17.67 2.73
C GLY A 38 14.80 16.93 1.39
N THR A 39 13.94 15.91 1.26
CA THR A 39 13.67 15.24 -0.03
C THR A 39 12.40 15.79 -0.70
N PRO A 40 12.20 15.57 -2.01
CA PRO A 40 10.94 15.92 -2.69
C PRO A 40 9.68 15.28 -2.07
N LEU A 41 9.84 14.20 -1.31
CA LEU A 41 8.76 13.48 -0.63
C LEU A 41 8.62 13.84 0.85
N GLY A 42 9.32 14.87 1.33
CA GLY A 42 9.27 15.29 2.74
C GLY A 42 7.88 15.66 3.25
N TRP A 43 6.97 16.05 2.35
CA TRP A 43 5.56 16.32 2.68
C TRP A 43 4.82 15.09 3.23
N LEU A 44 5.26 13.87 2.93
CA LEU A 44 4.68 12.63 3.49
C LEU A 44 4.86 12.55 5.01
N GLY A 45 5.92 13.15 5.56
CA GLY A 45 6.15 13.22 7.01
C GLY A 45 5.56 14.45 7.70
N TRP A 46 4.82 15.31 6.98
CA TRP A 46 4.27 16.52 7.58
C TRP A 46 3.13 16.20 8.56
N ARG A 47 2.99 17.02 9.62
CA ARG A 47 2.11 16.79 10.78
C ARG A 47 0.68 16.34 10.45
N TYR A 48 0.10 16.82 9.35
CA TYR A 48 -1.29 16.49 8.99
C TYR A 48 -1.42 15.45 7.87
N THR A 49 -0.36 15.16 7.12
CA THR A 49 -0.40 14.22 6.00
C THR A 49 -0.84 12.81 6.43
N PRO A 50 -0.36 12.22 7.55
CA PRO A 50 -0.80 10.89 7.97
C PRO A 50 -2.30 10.81 8.19
N TRP A 51 -2.90 11.86 8.75
CA TRP A 51 -4.33 11.94 9.00
C TRP A 51 -5.15 12.04 7.71
N VAL A 52 -4.73 12.90 6.79
CA VAL A 52 -5.41 13.07 5.50
C VAL A 52 -5.37 11.77 4.69
N VAL A 53 -4.20 11.16 4.59
CA VAL A 53 -4.02 9.92 3.81
C VAL A 53 -4.72 8.73 4.50
N SER A 54 -4.74 8.69 5.84
CA SER A 54 -5.54 7.70 6.59
C SER A 54 -7.05 7.85 6.32
N LEU A 55 -7.56 9.09 6.23
CA LEU A 55 -8.95 9.33 5.87
C LEU A 55 -9.26 8.84 4.45
N LEU A 56 -8.34 9.05 3.49
CA LEU A 56 -8.46 8.49 2.14
C LEU A 56 -8.44 6.96 2.14
N ALA A 57 -7.58 6.34 2.97
CA ALA A 57 -7.54 4.88 3.13
C ALA A 57 -8.83 4.31 3.74
N LEU A 58 -9.42 4.99 4.71
CA LEU A 58 -10.73 4.65 5.25
C LEU A 58 -11.83 4.80 4.20
N GLY A 59 -11.78 5.87 3.40
CA GLY A 59 -12.69 6.06 2.26
C GLY A 59 -12.61 4.91 1.25
N GLU A 60 -11.40 4.47 0.89
CA GLU A 60 -11.17 3.31 0.01
C GLU A 60 -11.75 2.02 0.63
N LEU A 61 -11.57 1.81 1.94
CA LEU A 61 -12.11 0.65 2.65
C LEU A 61 -13.65 0.61 2.63
N ILE A 62 -14.29 1.75 2.89
CA ILE A 62 -15.75 1.86 2.93
C ILE A 62 -16.34 1.68 1.53
N THR A 63 -15.79 2.41 0.55
CA THR A 63 -16.30 2.41 -0.82
C THR A 63 -16.18 1.05 -1.48
N ASP A 64 -15.15 0.28 -1.15
CA ASP A 64 -14.95 -1.06 -1.70
C ASP A 64 -15.91 -2.13 -1.17
N GLN A 65 -16.58 -1.89 -0.04
CA GLN A 65 -17.61 -2.79 0.49
C GLN A 65 -19.00 -2.55 -0.11
N LEU A 66 -19.16 -1.50 -0.94
CA LEU A 66 -20.43 -1.17 -1.57
C LEU A 66 -20.74 -2.12 -2.74
N PRO A 67 -22.03 -2.43 -2.99
CA PRO A 67 -22.42 -3.39 -4.03
C PRO A 67 -22.19 -2.90 -5.47
N ASN A 68 -22.01 -1.60 -5.69
CA ASN A 68 -21.85 -0.98 -7.01
C ASN A 68 -20.41 -0.54 -7.32
N THR A 69 -19.42 -1.10 -6.63
CA THR A 69 -18.02 -0.69 -6.84
C THR A 69 -17.51 -1.20 -8.20
N PRO A 70 -16.97 -0.34 -9.08
CA PRO A 70 -16.35 -0.78 -10.32
C PRO A 70 -15.23 -1.77 -10.04
N SER A 71 -15.10 -2.79 -10.91
CA SER A 71 -14.09 -3.85 -10.78
C SER A 71 -12.67 -3.31 -10.57
N ARG A 72 -11.90 -3.95 -9.69
CA ARG A 72 -10.49 -3.62 -9.35
C ARG A 72 -9.53 -3.62 -10.53
N LYS A 73 -9.94 -4.21 -11.66
CA LYS A 73 -9.20 -4.27 -12.93
C LYS A 73 -9.48 -3.08 -13.85
N VAL A 74 -10.32 -2.13 -13.44
CA VAL A 74 -10.51 -0.89 -14.19
C VAL A 74 -9.15 -0.18 -14.26
N PRO A 75 -8.71 0.27 -15.46
CA PRO A 75 -7.37 0.79 -15.68
C PRO A 75 -6.97 1.89 -14.69
N VAL A 76 -7.92 2.75 -14.32
CA VAL A 76 -7.72 3.82 -13.35
C VAL A 76 -7.33 3.27 -11.97
N GLN A 77 -8.07 2.29 -11.43
CA GLN A 77 -7.80 1.73 -10.11
C GLN A 77 -6.47 0.97 -10.08
N PHE A 78 -6.15 0.24 -11.15
CA PHE A 78 -4.86 -0.43 -11.25
C PHE A 78 -3.70 0.58 -11.31
N LEU A 79 -3.84 1.63 -12.10
CA LEU A 79 -2.82 2.68 -12.19
C LEU A 79 -2.61 3.38 -10.86
N THR A 80 -3.68 3.68 -10.10
CA THR A 80 -3.56 4.27 -8.76
C THR A 80 -2.74 3.39 -7.83
N ARG A 81 -2.93 2.06 -7.86
CA ARG A 81 -2.14 1.11 -7.07
C ARG A 81 -0.67 1.10 -7.46
N LEU A 82 -0.37 1.11 -8.75
CA LEU A 82 1.01 1.15 -9.25
C LEU A 82 1.73 2.44 -8.83
N LEU A 83 1.07 3.59 -9.02
CA LEU A 83 1.61 4.89 -8.62
C LEU A 83 1.81 4.97 -7.11
N SER A 84 0.86 4.44 -6.33
CA SER A 84 0.99 4.33 -4.88
C SER A 84 2.18 3.46 -4.46
N GLY A 85 2.34 2.29 -5.07
CA GLY A 85 3.50 1.42 -4.84
C GLY A 85 4.82 2.08 -5.22
N ALA A 86 4.86 2.76 -6.38
CA ALA A 86 6.03 3.50 -6.84
C ALA A 86 6.40 4.65 -5.87
N LEU A 87 5.41 5.41 -5.42
CA LEU A 87 5.57 6.49 -4.44
C LEU A 87 6.16 5.93 -3.13
N CYS A 88 5.56 4.86 -2.60
CA CYS A 88 5.97 4.32 -1.31
C CYS A 88 7.35 3.66 -1.37
N GLY A 89 7.59 2.84 -2.39
CA GLY A 89 8.89 2.20 -2.60
C GLY A 89 9.99 3.22 -2.91
N GLY A 90 9.69 4.25 -3.70
CA GLY A 90 10.61 5.35 -3.99
C GLY A 90 10.99 6.14 -2.74
N ALA A 91 10.01 6.45 -1.89
CA ALA A 91 10.26 7.11 -0.59
C ALA A 91 11.19 6.30 0.31
N ILE A 92 10.99 4.99 0.38
CA ILE A 92 11.90 4.10 1.12
C ILE A 92 13.29 4.10 0.49
N GLY A 93 13.37 4.00 -0.83
CA GLY A 93 14.64 3.98 -1.57
C GLY A 93 15.44 5.29 -1.44
N LEU A 94 14.79 6.44 -1.21
CA LEU A 94 15.46 7.73 -1.00
C LEU A 94 16.43 7.69 0.19
N GLN A 95 16.13 6.91 1.24
CA GLN A 95 17.00 6.80 2.42
C GLN A 95 18.37 6.18 2.11
N ALA A 96 18.46 5.38 1.05
CA ALA A 96 19.71 4.76 0.58
C ALA A 96 20.22 5.37 -0.74
N GLY A 97 19.62 6.47 -1.22
CA GLY A 97 19.94 7.05 -2.53
C GLY A 97 19.52 6.20 -3.74
N GLN A 98 18.71 5.15 -3.53
CA GLN A 98 18.31 4.15 -4.53
C GLN A 98 16.82 4.25 -4.87
N TRP A 99 16.31 5.48 -5.03
CA TRP A 99 14.87 5.74 -5.20
C TRP A 99 14.27 5.02 -6.43
N MET A 100 15.04 4.84 -7.52
CA MET A 100 14.59 4.13 -8.72
C MET A 100 14.38 2.63 -8.44
N LEU A 101 15.32 1.99 -7.75
CA LEU A 101 15.21 0.58 -7.36
C LEU A 101 14.07 0.39 -6.36
N GLY A 102 13.93 1.30 -5.40
CA GLY A 102 12.81 1.31 -4.45
C GLY A 102 11.46 1.44 -5.15
N ALA A 103 11.33 2.39 -6.08
CA ALA A 103 10.11 2.58 -6.86
C ALA A 103 9.79 1.35 -7.72
N ALA A 104 10.79 0.77 -8.40
CA ALA A 104 10.61 -0.44 -9.18
C ALA A 104 10.16 -1.63 -8.32
N ALA A 105 10.78 -1.82 -7.14
CA ALA A 105 10.38 -2.84 -6.18
C ALA A 105 8.93 -2.64 -5.70
N GLY A 106 8.53 -1.39 -5.41
CA GLY A 106 7.17 -1.03 -5.04
C GLY A 106 6.14 -1.29 -6.15
N VAL A 107 6.48 -0.97 -7.41
CA VAL A 107 5.64 -1.27 -8.58
C VAL A 107 5.46 -2.77 -8.76
N ILE A 108 6.55 -3.55 -8.70
CA ILE A 108 6.50 -5.02 -8.79
C ILE A 108 5.63 -5.59 -7.67
N GLY A 109 5.81 -5.11 -6.44
CA GLY A 109 4.95 -5.46 -5.31
C GLY A 109 3.48 -5.16 -5.60
N ALA A 110 3.16 -3.97 -6.12
CA ALA A 110 1.78 -3.56 -6.40
C ALA A 110 1.11 -4.42 -7.48
N VAL A 111 1.86 -4.83 -8.52
CA VAL A 111 1.39 -5.79 -9.52
C VAL A 111 1.03 -7.12 -8.84
N LEU A 112 1.95 -7.69 -8.06
CA LEU A 112 1.75 -8.97 -7.38
C LEU A 112 0.61 -8.92 -6.37
N GLY A 113 0.51 -7.84 -5.58
CA GLY A 113 -0.57 -7.63 -4.64
C GLY A 113 -1.94 -7.52 -5.32
N THR A 114 -2.01 -6.82 -6.46
CA THR A 114 -3.28 -6.68 -7.20
C THR A 114 -3.78 -8.02 -7.72
N TYR A 115 -2.93 -8.76 -8.45
CA TYR A 115 -3.34 -10.03 -9.06
C TYR A 115 -3.48 -11.15 -8.02
N GLY A 116 -2.56 -11.22 -7.07
CA GLY A 116 -2.57 -12.19 -5.98
C GLY A 116 -3.76 -12.00 -5.04
N GLY A 117 -4.04 -10.76 -4.63
CA GLY A 117 -5.21 -10.42 -3.80
C GLY A 117 -6.52 -10.75 -4.49
N ALA A 118 -6.67 -10.39 -5.77
CA ALA A 118 -7.86 -10.71 -6.54
C ALA A 118 -8.08 -12.23 -6.68
N ALA A 119 -7.02 -13.01 -6.93
CA ALA A 119 -7.11 -14.46 -7.02
C ALA A 119 -7.46 -15.11 -5.67
N ALA A 120 -6.81 -14.66 -4.59
CA ALA A 120 -7.08 -15.14 -3.23
C ALA A 120 -8.52 -14.83 -2.79
N ARG A 121 -8.98 -13.59 -3.01
CA ARG A 121 -10.36 -13.19 -2.70
C ARG A 121 -11.37 -14.03 -3.46
N ALA A 122 -11.17 -14.26 -4.75
CA ALA A 122 -12.05 -15.09 -5.56
C ALA A 122 -12.11 -16.54 -5.03
N ALA A 123 -10.96 -17.13 -4.68
CA ALA A 123 -10.89 -18.48 -4.12
C ALA A 123 -11.60 -18.57 -2.74
N VAL A 124 -11.44 -17.56 -1.88
CA VAL A 124 -12.09 -17.50 -0.58
C VAL A 124 -13.60 -17.28 -0.71
N ALA A 125 -14.03 -16.38 -1.60
CA ALA A 125 -15.44 -16.11 -1.86
C ALA A 125 -16.17 -17.35 -2.40
N GLN A 126 -15.53 -18.16 -3.26
CA GLN A 126 -16.07 -19.43 -3.71
C GLN A 126 -16.27 -20.43 -2.58
N ARG A 127 -15.36 -20.46 -1.58
CA ARG A 127 -15.47 -21.35 -0.42
C ARG A 127 -16.50 -20.89 0.61
N LEU A 128 -16.64 -19.58 0.82
CA LEU A 128 -17.53 -18.98 1.82
C LEU A 128 -18.95 -18.70 1.28
N GLY A 129 -19.16 -18.75 -0.03
CA GLY A 129 -20.43 -18.41 -0.69
C GLY A 129 -20.84 -16.94 -0.56
N ARG A 130 -19.96 -16.08 -0.02
CA ARG A 130 -20.18 -14.64 0.21
C ARG A 130 -18.89 -13.86 0.01
N ASP A 131 -18.98 -12.75 -0.72
CA ASP A 131 -17.81 -11.90 -1.05
C ASP A 131 -17.39 -10.95 0.09
N ARG A 132 -18.34 -10.50 0.92
CA ARG A 132 -18.06 -9.61 2.06
C ARG A 132 -17.01 -10.14 3.06
N PRO A 133 -17.12 -11.38 3.59
CA PRO A 133 -16.11 -11.90 4.51
C PRO A 133 -14.75 -12.11 3.84
N ALA A 134 -14.71 -12.41 2.54
CA ALA A 134 -13.45 -12.51 1.79
C ALA A 134 -12.72 -11.16 1.73
N GLY A 135 -13.45 -10.05 1.58
CA GLY A 135 -12.87 -8.71 1.58
C GLY A 135 -12.31 -8.27 2.93
N LEU A 136 -12.99 -8.58 4.04
CA LEU A 136 -12.47 -8.26 5.38
C LEU A 136 -11.18 -9.01 5.70
N LEU A 137 -11.05 -10.25 5.23
CA LEU A 137 -9.81 -11.02 5.37
C LEU A 137 -8.65 -10.42 4.55
N GLU A 138 -8.96 -9.96 3.34
CA GLU A 138 -8.00 -9.24 2.48
C GLU A 138 -7.48 -7.97 3.17
N ASP A 139 -8.37 -7.21 3.80
CA ASP A 139 -8.04 -5.98 4.53
C ASP A 139 -7.16 -6.26 5.76
N GLY A 140 -7.51 -7.27 6.54
CA GLY A 140 -6.68 -7.72 7.66
C GLY A 140 -5.30 -8.18 7.22
N PHE A 141 -5.22 -8.90 6.10
CA PHE A 141 -3.94 -9.34 5.53
C PHE A 141 -3.09 -8.17 5.03
N ALA A 142 -3.70 -7.18 4.38
CA ALA A 142 -3.01 -5.97 3.93
C ALA A 142 -2.43 -5.16 5.11
N LEU A 143 -3.17 -5.04 6.21
CA LEU A 143 -2.70 -4.41 7.45
C LEU A 143 -1.53 -5.17 8.08
N LEU A 144 -1.61 -6.50 8.15
CA LEU A 144 -0.54 -7.35 8.67
C LEU A 144 0.76 -7.20 7.85
N LEU A 145 0.65 -7.29 6.52
CA LEU A 145 1.81 -7.08 5.62
C LEU A 145 2.39 -5.68 5.78
N GLY A 146 1.52 -4.67 5.94
CA GLY A 146 1.92 -3.30 6.22
C GLY A 146 2.74 -3.20 7.51
N GLY A 147 2.27 -3.80 8.60
CA GLY A 147 2.99 -3.86 9.86
C GLY A 147 4.36 -4.54 9.73
N VAL A 148 4.44 -5.66 9.01
CA VAL A 148 5.72 -6.33 8.73
C VAL A 148 6.66 -5.42 7.95
N ALA A 149 6.17 -4.74 6.91
CA ALA A 149 6.97 -3.82 6.13
C ALA A 149 7.55 -2.68 6.99
N LEU A 150 6.76 -2.15 7.93
CA LEU A 150 7.21 -1.12 8.86
C LEU A 150 8.28 -1.62 9.86
N VAL A 151 8.18 -2.86 10.34
CA VAL A 151 9.19 -3.47 11.23
C VAL A 151 10.53 -3.69 10.52
N LEU A 152 10.51 -3.84 9.19
CA LEU A 152 11.73 -3.98 8.38
C LEU A 152 12.40 -2.63 8.09
N LEU A 153 11.78 -1.51 8.45
CA LEU A 153 12.41 -0.19 8.38
C LEU A 153 13.35 0.00 9.59
N PRO A 154 14.45 0.73 9.40
CA PRO A 154 15.47 0.93 10.43
C PRO A 154 15.00 1.79 11.62
#